data_AF-A0A975NME2-F1
#
_entry.id   AF-A0A975NME2-F1
#
_cell.length_a   1.000
_cell.length_b   1.000
_cell.length_c   1.000
_cell.angle_alpha   90.00
_cell.angle_beta   90.00
_cell.angle_gamma   90.00
#
_symmetry.space_group_name_H-M   'P 1'
#
loop_
_entity.id
_entity.type
_entity.pdbx_description
1 polymer ?
#
loop_
_entity_poly.entity_id
_entity_poly.type
_entity_poly.pdbx_seq_one_letter_code
_entity_poly.pdbx_strand_id
1 'polypeptide(L)'
;MLTPFGIAVRKLRLDKGMRLLDLAEATGRSSAFISAIETGRKPIPDAYLLSVARAMKLSAAEIRELRRAADRTRKEVPVATLPADQRELVAAFARKIDELPLSMMADLKKVILKSKSDDVPFHRKRRGIYVPPMSTEVIRGFAEKVRSTFVDNERIDFPIMEILEFKMASLLDGFHVDVQDKESMGSEEGRVVAGENIIVLREDVYEGAWKENGRDRFTACHEFAHFLMHRTVTMARMRDDGEKIYCDAEWQADTFAGSLLMSTRHLSRFKSPDDAAVQCKMSAPAAEVMWTKYQAEGRFGQ
;
A
#
# COMPACT_ATOMS: atom_id res chain seq x y z
N MET A 1 4.90 4.51 -9.52
CA MET A 1 4.37 4.24 -10.88
C MET A 1 4.81 2.85 -11.32
N LEU A 2 3.92 2.06 -11.92
CA LEU A 2 4.26 0.72 -12.40
C LEU A 2 5.01 0.76 -13.74
N THR A 3 5.90 -0.20 -13.95
CA THR A 3 6.54 -0.40 -15.27
C THR A 3 5.60 -1.14 -16.22
N PRO A 4 5.80 -1.07 -17.55
CA PRO A 4 5.03 -1.89 -18.49
C PRO A 4 5.06 -3.38 -18.16
N PHE A 5 6.22 -3.89 -17.72
CA PHE A 5 6.37 -5.26 -17.25
C PHE A 5 5.61 -5.52 -15.96
N GLY A 6 5.70 -4.62 -14.98
CA GLY A 6 4.95 -4.72 -13.73
C GLY A 6 3.44 -4.70 -13.91
N ILE A 7 2.93 -3.88 -14.82
CA ILE A 7 1.51 -3.88 -15.20
C ILE A 7 1.13 -5.26 -15.76
N ALA A 8 1.94 -5.82 -16.66
CA ALA A 8 1.68 -7.12 -17.26
C ALA A 8 1.71 -8.27 -16.23
N VAL A 9 2.73 -8.31 -15.35
CA VAL A 9 2.84 -9.31 -14.27
C VAL A 9 1.63 -9.20 -13.34
N ARG A 10 1.34 -8.00 -12.84
CA ARG A 10 0.23 -7.78 -11.90
C ARG A 10 -1.10 -8.15 -12.53
N LYS A 11 -1.36 -7.75 -13.77
CA LYS A 11 -2.59 -8.15 -14.48
C LYS A 11 -2.75 -9.67 -14.56
N LEU A 12 -1.74 -10.37 -15.08
CA LEU A 12 -1.76 -11.83 -15.18
C LEU A 12 -1.95 -12.50 -13.81
N ARG A 13 -1.42 -11.89 -12.75
CA ARG A 13 -1.46 -12.40 -11.38
C ARG A 13 -2.88 -12.28 -10.82
N LEU A 14 -3.49 -11.11 -10.96
CA LEU A 14 -4.87 -10.86 -10.55
C LEU A 14 -5.87 -11.68 -11.37
N ASP A 15 -5.66 -11.81 -12.69
CA ASP A 15 -6.50 -12.63 -13.59
C ASP A 15 -6.51 -14.11 -13.18
N LYS A 16 -5.45 -14.59 -12.53
CA LYS A 16 -5.32 -15.96 -12.01
C LYS A 16 -5.61 -16.07 -10.50
N GLY A 17 -6.09 -15.00 -9.86
CA GLY A 17 -6.39 -14.97 -8.43
C GLY A 17 -5.17 -15.18 -7.53
N MET A 18 -3.96 -14.93 -8.02
CA MET A 18 -2.74 -15.06 -7.24
C MET A 18 -2.46 -13.77 -6.45
N ARG A 19 -2.04 -13.89 -5.20
CA ARG A 19 -1.53 -12.77 -4.38
C ARG A 19 -0.08 -12.45 -4.77
N LEU A 20 0.41 -11.25 -4.45
CA LEU A 20 1.83 -10.94 -4.60
C LEU A 20 2.68 -11.93 -3.78
N LEU A 21 2.16 -12.33 -2.61
CA LEU A 21 2.78 -13.33 -1.74
C LEU A 21 2.88 -14.70 -2.42
N ASP A 22 1.82 -15.15 -3.10
CA ASP A 22 1.84 -16.45 -3.80
C ASP A 22 2.90 -16.47 -4.90
N LEU A 23 3.04 -15.37 -5.64
CA LEU A 23 4.06 -15.25 -6.67
C LEU A 23 5.47 -15.20 -6.07
N ALA A 24 5.63 -14.53 -4.93
CA ALA A 24 6.89 -14.47 -4.20
C ALA A 24 7.32 -15.88 -3.75
N GLU A 25 6.43 -16.62 -3.08
CA GLU A 25 6.65 -17.99 -2.64
C GLU A 25 6.96 -18.93 -3.82
N ALA A 26 6.16 -18.89 -4.89
CA ALA A 26 6.34 -19.76 -6.06
C ALA A 26 7.63 -19.47 -6.85
N THR A 27 8.19 -18.26 -6.74
CA THR A 27 9.45 -17.89 -7.40
C THR A 27 10.66 -17.97 -6.47
N GLY A 28 10.47 -18.29 -5.18
CA GLY A 28 11.52 -18.30 -4.17
C GLY A 28 12.12 -16.92 -3.92
N ARG A 29 11.28 -15.87 -3.94
CA ARG A 29 11.65 -14.46 -3.75
C ARG A 29 10.80 -13.85 -2.65
N SER A 30 11.20 -12.67 -2.17
CA SER A 30 10.43 -11.92 -1.17
C SER A 30 9.32 -11.08 -1.85
N SER A 31 8.24 -10.78 -1.12
CA SER A 31 7.13 -9.96 -1.62
C SER A 31 7.60 -8.55 -2.07
N ALA A 32 8.50 -7.94 -1.30
CA ALA A 32 9.14 -6.67 -1.62
C ALA A 32 10.01 -6.76 -2.88
N PHE A 33 10.69 -7.89 -3.12
CA PHE A 33 11.43 -8.10 -4.36
C PHE A 33 10.50 -8.10 -5.57
N ILE A 34 9.39 -8.86 -5.54
CA ILE A 34 8.41 -8.88 -6.64
C ILE A 34 7.86 -7.46 -6.87
N SER A 35 7.44 -6.78 -5.80
CA SER A 35 6.91 -5.40 -5.91
C SER A 35 7.94 -4.42 -6.46
N ALA A 36 9.21 -4.55 -6.08
CA ALA A 36 10.28 -3.70 -6.58
C ALA A 36 10.53 -3.90 -8.08
N ILE A 37 10.36 -5.11 -8.62
CA ILE A 37 10.39 -5.34 -10.07
C ILE A 37 9.17 -4.71 -10.75
N GLU A 38 7.98 -4.90 -10.19
CA GLU A 38 6.74 -4.38 -10.77
C GLU A 38 6.72 -2.83 -10.82
N THR A 39 7.27 -2.19 -9.80
CA THR A 39 7.39 -0.72 -9.68
C THR A 39 8.66 -0.15 -10.29
N GLY A 40 9.57 -0.99 -10.81
CA GLY A 40 10.81 -0.55 -11.45
C GLY A 40 11.91 -0.08 -10.49
N ARG A 41 11.75 -0.26 -9.17
CA ARG A 41 12.82 -0.03 -8.19
C ARG A 41 13.99 -1.00 -8.34
N LYS A 42 13.73 -2.19 -8.90
CA LYS A 42 14.77 -3.18 -9.24
C LYS A 42 14.68 -3.54 -10.73
N PRO A 43 15.82 -3.73 -11.41
CA PRO A 43 15.84 -4.17 -12.81
C PRO A 43 15.36 -5.61 -12.93
N ILE A 44 14.74 -5.96 -14.06
CA ILE A 44 14.23 -7.31 -14.35
C ILE A 44 15.40 -8.29 -14.56
N PRO A 45 15.65 -9.26 -13.64
CA PRO A 45 16.71 -10.26 -13.83
C PRO A 45 16.45 -11.15 -15.04
N ASP A 46 17.50 -11.65 -15.70
CA ASP A 46 17.37 -12.39 -16.96
C ASP A 46 16.54 -13.68 -16.85
N ALA A 47 16.68 -14.41 -15.75
CA ALA A 47 15.91 -15.63 -15.51
C ALA A 47 14.50 -15.36 -14.93
N TYR A 48 14.19 -14.10 -14.57
CA TYR A 48 12.97 -13.78 -13.82
C TYR A 48 11.71 -14.00 -14.64
N LEU A 49 11.71 -13.62 -15.93
CA LEU A 49 10.56 -13.86 -16.81
C LEU A 49 10.19 -15.34 -16.87
N LEU A 50 11.19 -16.23 -16.99
CA LEU A 50 10.97 -17.66 -17.03
C LEU A 50 10.46 -18.21 -15.69
N SER A 51 10.96 -17.67 -14.57
CA SER A 51 10.50 -18.02 -13.22
C SER A 51 9.03 -17.63 -13.03
N VAL A 52 8.65 -16.40 -13.37
CA VAL A 52 7.26 -15.91 -13.33
C VAL A 52 6.36 -16.73 -14.26
N ALA A 53 6.81 -17.01 -15.48
CA ALA A 53 6.05 -17.79 -16.44
C ALA A 53 5.71 -19.20 -15.93
N ARG A 54 6.67 -19.86 -15.27
CA ARG A 54 6.46 -21.17 -14.65
C ARG A 54 5.55 -21.09 -13.42
N ALA A 55 5.81 -20.13 -12.52
CA ALA A 55 5.04 -19.95 -11.30
C ALA A 55 3.53 -19.73 -11.60
N MET A 56 3.24 -18.93 -12.63
CA MET A 56 1.87 -18.59 -13.01
C MET A 56 1.27 -19.51 -14.08
N LYS A 57 2.01 -20.54 -14.51
CA LYS A 57 1.62 -21.47 -15.58
C LYS A 57 1.13 -20.75 -16.84
N LEU A 58 1.93 -19.80 -17.34
CA LEU A 58 1.57 -18.96 -18.48
C LEU A 58 1.55 -19.76 -19.80
N SER A 59 0.55 -19.47 -20.63
CA SER A 59 0.47 -19.92 -22.02
C SER A 59 1.52 -19.24 -22.90
N ALA A 60 1.77 -19.81 -24.09
CA ALA A 60 2.70 -19.22 -25.05
C ALA A 60 2.31 -17.78 -25.47
N ALA A 61 1.02 -17.45 -25.50
CA ALA A 61 0.55 -16.10 -25.80
C ALA A 61 0.85 -15.12 -24.67
N GLU A 62 0.54 -15.49 -23.42
CA GLU A 62 0.84 -14.68 -22.23
C GLU A 62 2.35 -14.45 -22.08
N ILE A 63 3.19 -15.48 -22.34
CA ILE A 63 4.65 -15.36 -22.32
C ILE A 63 5.14 -14.34 -23.36
N ARG A 64 4.57 -14.35 -24.58
CA ARG A 64 4.94 -13.38 -25.62
C ARG A 64 4.57 -11.95 -25.22
N GLU A 65 3.39 -11.73 -24.65
CA GLU A 65 3.00 -10.41 -24.13
C GLU A 65 3.90 -9.95 -22.99
N LEU A 66 4.19 -10.84 -22.04
CA LEU A 66 5.06 -10.53 -20.91
C LEU A 66 6.48 -10.18 -21.37
N ARG A 67 7.01 -10.87 -22.39
CA ARG A 67 8.30 -10.56 -23.00
C ARG A 67 8.30 -9.18 -23.67
N ARG A 68 7.29 -8.87 -24.48
CA ARG A 68 7.12 -7.52 -25.05
C ARG A 68 7.06 -6.43 -23.98
N ALA A 69 6.44 -6.71 -22.85
CA ALA A 69 6.37 -5.78 -21.73
C ALA A 69 7.74 -5.61 -21.03
N ALA A 70 8.51 -6.69 -20.89
CA ALA A 70 9.88 -6.67 -20.38
C ALA A 70 10.80 -5.83 -21.28
N ASP A 71 10.75 -6.04 -22.59
CA ASP A 71 11.54 -5.30 -23.57
C ASP A 71 11.21 -3.79 -23.54
N ARG A 72 9.93 -3.44 -23.41
CA ARG A 72 9.48 -2.04 -23.22
C ARG A 72 9.90 -1.43 -21.88
N THR A 73 10.18 -2.24 -20.86
CA THR A 73 10.61 -1.78 -19.54
C THR A 73 12.12 -1.57 -19.51
N ARG A 74 12.88 -2.45 -20.17
CA ARG A 74 14.34 -2.41 -20.30
C ARG A 74 14.83 -1.30 -21.25
N LYS A 75 14.08 -0.21 -21.44
CA LYS A 75 14.25 0.84 -22.46
C LYS A 75 15.61 1.60 -22.50
N GLU A 76 16.64 1.13 -21.81
CA GLU A 76 18.02 1.32 -22.26
C GLU A 76 18.33 0.25 -23.31
N VAL A 77 18.38 0.65 -24.58
CA VAL A 77 19.10 -0.15 -25.57
C VAL A 77 20.54 -0.24 -25.03
N PRO A 78 21.10 -1.44 -24.78
CA PRO A 78 22.48 -1.55 -24.38
C PRO A 78 23.32 -1.01 -25.54
N VAL A 79 23.75 0.26 -25.46
CA VAL A 79 24.52 0.92 -26.52
C VAL A 79 25.78 0.11 -26.80
N ALA A 80 26.34 -0.52 -25.76
CA ALA A 80 27.47 -1.46 -25.86
C ALA A 80 27.26 -2.63 -26.84
N THR A 81 26.02 -3.04 -27.11
CA THR A 81 25.70 -4.14 -28.04
C THR A 81 25.39 -3.68 -29.46
N LEU A 82 25.36 -2.36 -29.71
CA LEU A 82 25.12 -1.81 -31.04
C LEU A 82 26.41 -1.79 -31.88
N PRO A 83 26.31 -2.02 -33.21
CA PRO A 83 27.37 -1.73 -34.18
C PRO A 83 27.91 -0.30 -34.03
N ALA A 84 29.17 -0.09 -34.42
CA ALA A 84 29.91 1.15 -34.12
C ALA A 84 29.24 2.42 -34.69
N ASP A 85 28.67 2.32 -35.88
CA ASP A 85 27.93 3.37 -36.59
C ASP A 85 26.64 3.79 -35.87
N GLN A 86 25.92 2.85 -35.28
CA GLN A 86 24.68 3.13 -34.54
C GLN A 86 24.95 3.75 -33.16
N ARG A 87 26.06 3.38 -32.51
CA ARG A 87 26.50 4.00 -31.25
C ARG A 87 26.83 5.48 -31.41
N GLU A 88 27.47 5.84 -32.52
CA GLU A 88 27.87 7.21 -32.81
C GLU A 88 26.64 8.13 -33.01
N LEU A 89 25.59 7.61 -33.65
CA LEU A 89 24.33 8.32 -33.86
C LEU A 89 23.57 8.59 -32.54
N VAL A 90 23.48 7.58 -31.67
CA VAL A 90 22.84 7.70 -30.35
C VAL A 90 23.62 8.67 -29.46
N ALA A 91 24.96 8.63 -29.49
CA ALA A 91 25.82 9.56 -28.75
C ALA A 91 25.75 11.01 -29.29
N ALA A 92 25.55 11.20 -30.60
CA ALA A 92 25.32 12.52 -31.19
C ALA A 92 23.96 13.11 -30.76
N PHE A 93 22.92 12.27 -30.64
CA PHE A 93 21.58 12.69 -30.22
C PHE A 93 21.53 13.06 -28.73
N ALA A 94 22.21 12.29 -27.87
CA ALA A 94 22.32 12.55 -26.44
C ALA A 94 23.06 13.88 -26.13
N ARG A 95 24.16 14.15 -26.85
CA ARG A 95 24.91 15.42 -26.72
C ARG A 95 24.07 16.66 -27.06
N LYS A 96 23.09 16.52 -27.95
CA LYS A 96 22.15 17.61 -28.31
C LYS A 96 21.09 17.88 -27.25
N ILE A 97 20.82 16.92 -26.36
CA ILE A 97 19.84 17.05 -25.26
C ILE A 97 20.49 17.69 -24.03
N ASP A 98 21.80 17.53 -23.85
CA ASP A 98 22.61 18.13 -22.78
C ASP A 98 22.86 19.65 -22.93
N GLU A 99 22.29 20.31 -23.95
CA GLU A 99 22.39 21.79 -24.12
C GLU A 99 21.47 22.58 -23.16
N LEU A 100 20.87 21.95 -22.14
CA LEU A 100 20.09 22.62 -21.11
C LEU A 100 20.91 22.86 -19.82
N PRO A 101 20.79 24.03 -19.15
CA PRO A 101 21.76 24.44 -18.14
C PRO A 101 21.72 23.58 -16.86
N LEU A 102 22.88 23.05 -16.47
CA LEU A 102 23.12 22.23 -15.28
C LEU A 102 22.87 22.95 -13.93
N SER A 103 22.59 24.26 -13.95
CA SER A 103 22.46 25.11 -12.75
C SER A 103 21.18 24.86 -11.94
N MET A 104 20.24 24.03 -12.40
CA MET A 104 18.97 23.77 -11.70
C MET A 104 18.95 22.44 -10.91
N MET A 105 19.91 21.54 -11.14
CA MET A 105 19.91 20.18 -10.58
C MET A 105 20.64 20.05 -9.24
N ALA A 106 21.53 21.00 -8.90
CA ALA A 106 22.32 20.94 -7.66
C ALA A 106 21.51 21.34 -6.42
N ASP A 107 20.55 22.25 -6.55
CA ASP A 107 19.74 22.75 -5.43
C ASP A 107 18.73 21.70 -4.92
N LEU A 108 18.25 20.83 -5.80
CA LEU A 108 17.35 19.71 -5.47
C LEU A 108 18.02 18.60 -4.64
N LYS A 109 19.34 18.40 -4.77
CA LYS A 109 20.08 17.38 -4.03
C LYS A 109 20.42 17.77 -2.59
N LYS A 110 20.30 19.05 -2.22
CA LYS A 110 20.67 19.55 -0.88
C LYS A 110 19.53 19.47 0.15
N VAL A 111 18.29 19.21 -0.29
CA VAL A 111 17.10 19.16 0.58
C VAL A 111 16.80 17.74 1.10
N ILE A 112 17.34 16.69 0.50
CA ILE A 112 16.84 15.31 0.68
C ILE A 112 17.64 14.46 1.69
N LEU A 113 18.72 14.94 2.29
CA LEU A 113 19.55 14.11 3.20
C LEU A 113 19.87 14.77 4.53
N LYS A 114 19.12 14.37 5.57
CA LYS A 114 19.45 14.28 7.02
C LYS A 114 18.22 13.61 7.70
N SER A 115 18.28 12.69 8.66
CA SER A 115 19.26 12.40 9.71
C SER A 115 19.01 11.02 10.37
N LYS A 116 19.97 10.62 11.22
CA LYS A 116 20.17 9.35 11.96
C LYS A 116 19.17 9.02 13.10
N SER A 117 19.11 7.70 13.39
CA SER A 117 19.05 6.92 14.67
C SER A 117 18.20 7.35 15.89
N ASP A 118 17.34 6.45 16.38
CA ASP A 118 17.38 5.76 17.71
C ASP A 118 15.99 5.16 18.12
N ASP A 119 15.99 4.35 19.19
CA ASP A 119 15.24 3.11 19.48
C ASP A 119 13.81 3.18 20.13
N VAL A 120 13.06 2.04 20.05
CA VAL A 120 11.88 1.41 20.78
C VAL A 120 10.95 2.23 21.76
N PRO A 121 9.75 1.77 22.25
CA PRO A 121 8.65 0.91 21.78
C PRO A 121 7.29 1.65 21.63
N PHE A 122 6.33 0.92 21.06
CA PHE A 122 4.89 1.15 20.87
C PHE A 122 4.21 2.30 21.64
N HIS A 123 4.21 3.49 21.02
CA HIS A 123 3.12 4.47 20.89
C HIS A 123 3.39 5.14 19.53
N ARG A 124 2.40 5.26 18.62
CA ARG A 124 2.60 6.00 17.35
C ARG A 124 2.84 7.47 17.68
N LYS A 125 4.11 7.85 17.85
CA LYS A 125 4.61 9.21 18.17
C LYS A 125 4.62 10.12 16.93
N ARG A 126 3.74 9.92 15.96
CA ARG A 126 3.55 10.91 14.90
C ARG A 126 2.63 11.99 15.47
N ARG A 127 3.11 13.23 15.57
CA ARG A 127 2.17 14.35 15.58
C ARG A 127 1.44 14.31 14.24
N GLY A 128 0.14 14.06 14.28
CA GLY A 128 -0.68 13.95 13.08
C GLY A 128 -0.65 15.26 12.28
N ILE A 129 -0.86 15.13 10.98
CA ILE A 129 -1.09 16.28 10.11
C ILE A 129 -2.49 16.84 10.41
N TYR A 130 -2.61 18.16 10.43
CA TYR A 130 -3.89 18.84 10.52
C TYR A 130 -4.70 18.61 9.23
N VAL A 131 -5.93 18.13 9.40
CA VAL A 131 -6.90 17.88 8.31
C VAL A 131 -8.26 18.50 8.66
N PRO A 132 -9.15 18.71 7.67
CA PRO A 132 -10.51 19.17 7.94
C PRO A 132 -11.20 18.31 9.00
N PRO A 133 -12.00 18.93 9.89
CA PRO A 133 -12.55 18.24 11.04
C PRO A 133 -13.58 17.18 10.64
N MET A 134 -13.43 15.96 11.17
CA MET A 134 -14.43 14.90 11.05
C MET A 134 -14.79 14.37 12.43
N SER A 135 -16.09 14.33 12.74
CA SER A 135 -16.56 13.74 14.00
C SER A 135 -16.50 12.21 13.93
N THR A 136 -16.46 11.57 15.10
CA THR A 136 -16.49 10.10 15.22
C THR A 136 -17.66 9.49 14.46
N GLU A 137 -18.85 10.09 14.53
CA GLU A 137 -20.05 9.58 13.87
C GLU A 137 -19.94 9.66 12.34
N VAL A 138 -19.38 10.75 11.80
CA VAL A 138 -19.14 10.88 10.37
C VAL A 138 -18.14 9.83 9.89
N ILE A 139 -17.05 9.62 10.63
CA ILE A 139 -16.02 8.63 10.29
C ILE A 139 -16.60 7.20 10.31
N ARG A 140 -17.39 6.87 11.32
CA ARG A 140 -18.07 5.56 11.42
C ARG A 140 -19.06 5.35 10.30
N GLY A 141 -19.93 6.33 10.03
CA GLY A 141 -20.86 6.26 8.91
C GLY A 141 -20.14 6.08 7.57
N PHE A 142 -18.96 6.70 7.41
CA PHE A 142 -18.12 6.48 6.23
C PHE A 142 -17.52 5.07 6.18
N ALA A 143 -16.97 4.57 7.29
CA ALA A 143 -16.47 3.21 7.39
C ALA A 143 -17.56 2.16 7.08
N GLU A 144 -18.79 2.37 7.54
CA GLU A 144 -19.93 1.48 7.25
C GLU A 144 -20.32 1.48 5.77
N LYS A 145 -20.30 2.65 5.11
CA LYS A 145 -20.53 2.76 3.65
C LYS A 145 -19.43 2.05 2.86
N VAL A 146 -18.17 2.24 3.23
CA VAL A 146 -17.04 1.53 2.63
C VAL A 146 -17.21 0.03 2.82
N ARG A 147 -17.50 -0.43 4.03
CA ARG A 147 -17.73 -1.84 4.32
C ARG A 147 -18.83 -2.45 3.47
N SER A 148 -19.98 -1.77 3.36
CA SER A 148 -21.14 -2.21 2.57
C SER A 148 -20.88 -2.22 1.05
N THR A 149 -19.81 -1.55 0.58
CA THR A 149 -19.38 -1.62 -0.83
C THR A 149 -18.68 -2.94 -1.15
N PHE A 150 -18.03 -3.57 -0.16
CA PHE A 150 -17.13 -4.69 -0.40
C PHE A 150 -17.57 -6.03 0.19
N VAL A 151 -18.40 -6.02 1.22
CA VAL A 151 -18.90 -7.21 1.91
C VAL A 151 -20.39 -7.11 2.19
N ASP A 152 -21.04 -8.26 2.25
CA ASP A 152 -22.42 -8.40 2.69
C ASP A 152 -22.60 -7.99 4.17
N ASN A 153 -23.84 -7.71 4.55
CA ASN A 153 -24.17 -7.24 5.89
C ASN A 153 -24.04 -8.30 6.99
N GLU A 154 -23.87 -9.58 6.64
CA GLU A 154 -23.78 -10.68 7.62
C GLU A 154 -22.34 -11.08 7.93
N ARG A 155 -21.41 -10.83 7.00
CA ARG A 155 -19.99 -11.09 7.18
C ARG A 155 -19.40 -10.20 8.29
N ILE A 156 -18.80 -10.82 9.31
CA ILE A 156 -18.24 -10.14 10.49
C ILE A 156 -16.81 -9.64 10.28
N ASP A 157 -15.93 -10.42 9.64
CA ASP A 157 -14.56 -9.98 9.37
C ASP A 157 -14.50 -9.08 8.12
N PHE A 158 -13.61 -8.09 8.11
CA PHE A 158 -13.37 -7.28 6.92
C PHE A 158 -12.15 -7.79 6.12
N PRO A 159 -12.30 -8.20 4.84
CA PRO A 159 -11.22 -8.75 4.02
C PRO A 159 -10.34 -7.64 3.42
N ILE A 160 -9.62 -6.90 4.29
CA ILE A 160 -8.83 -5.73 3.85
C ILE A 160 -7.80 -6.10 2.77
N MET A 161 -7.09 -7.21 2.94
CA MET A 161 -6.04 -7.58 1.98
C MET A 161 -6.62 -8.02 0.64
N GLU A 162 -7.72 -8.78 0.63
CA GLU A 162 -8.39 -9.14 -0.62
C GLU A 162 -8.94 -7.89 -1.34
N ILE A 163 -9.46 -6.92 -0.59
CA ILE A 163 -9.96 -5.66 -1.16
C ILE A 163 -8.82 -4.88 -1.80
N LEU A 164 -7.73 -4.64 -1.06
CA LEU A 164 -6.59 -3.88 -1.55
C LEU A 164 -5.92 -4.56 -2.74
N GLU A 165 -5.75 -5.88 -2.70
CA GLU A 165 -5.02 -6.61 -3.73
C GLU A 165 -5.85 -6.83 -5.00
N PHE A 166 -7.12 -7.23 -4.86
CA PHE A 166 -7.93 -7.71 -5.99
C PHE A 166 -9.08 -6.79 -6.39
N LYS A 167 -9.65 -6.01 -5.46
CA LYS A 167 -10.87 -5.23 -5.76
C LYS A 167 -10.57 -3.78 -6.12
N MET A 168 -9.63 -3.14 -5.43
CA MET A 168 -9.39 -1.69 -5.58
C MET A 168 -8.97 -1.29 -7.00
N ALA A 169 -8.14 -2.09 -7.68
CA ALA A 169 -7.72 -1.82 -9.06
C ALA A 169 -8.89 -1.82 -10.07
N SER A 170 -9.98 -2.54 -9.77
CA SER A 170 -11.19 -2.53 -10.61
C SER A 170 -12.07 -1.28 -10.39
N LEU A 171 -11.95 -0.64 -9.23
CA LEU A 171 -12.70 0.57 -8.87
C LEU A 171 -11.96 1.85 -9.22
N LEU A 172 -10.63 1.80 -9.22
CA LEU A 172 -9.79 2.96 -9.42
C LEU A 172 -8.58 2.57 -10.26
N ASP A 173 -8.56 3.08 -11.49
CA ASP A 173 -7.48 2.80 -12.43
C ASP A 173 -6.12 3.27 -11.87
N GLY A 174 -5.10 2.48 -12.14
CA GLY A 174 -3.76 2.68 -11.61
C GLY A 174 -3.57 2.36 -10.12
N PHE A 175 -4.62 1.97 -9.38
CA PHE A 175 -4.45 1.58 -7.98
C PHE A 175 -3.57 0.33 -7.83
N HIS A 176 -2.59 0.39 -6.92
CA HIS A 176 -1.83 -0.78 -6.53
C HIS A 176 -1.28 -0.66 -5.11
N VAL A 177 -1.13 -1.83 -4.45
CA VAL A 177 -0.30 -1.97 -3.25
C VAL A 177 1.15 -2.16 -3.69
N ASP A 178 2.02 -1.38 -3.07
CA ASP A 178 3.47 -1.45 -3.22
C ASP A 178 4.12 -1.99 -1.94
N VAL A 179 4.73 -3.16 -2.02
CA VAL A 179 5.41 -3.79 -0.88
C VAL A 179 6.89 -3.43 -0.87
N GLN A 180 7.40 -2.96 0.27
CA GLN A 180 8.80 -2.57 0.44
C GLN A 180 9.41 -3.23 1.66
N ASP A 181 10.71 -3.53 1.59
CA ASP A 181 11.44 -4.11 2.71
C ASP A 181 11.64 -3.11 3.86
N LYS A 182 12.00 -3.63 5.02
CA LYS A 182 12.19 -2.84 6.25
C LYS A 182 13.32 -1.82 6.13
N GLU A 183 14.38 -2.14 5.40
CA GLU A 183 15.50 -1.23 5.19
C GLU A 183 15.05 0.01 4.40
N SER A 184 14.22 -0.19 3.37
CA SER A 184 13.68 0.87 2.51
C SER A 184 12.63 1.74 3.22
N MET A 185 11.87 1.19 4.16
CA MET A 185 10.81 1.90 4.89
C MET A 185 11.24 2.46 6.24
N GLY A 186 12.41 2.07 6.76
CA GLY A 186 12.88 2.49 8.07
C GLY A 186 11.90 2.11 9.18
N SER A 187 11.42 3.11 9.94
CA SER A 187 10.44 2.90 11.02
C SER A 187 8.99 2.89 10.53
N GLU A 188 8.72 3.25 9.27
CA GLU A 188 7.37 3.23 8.72
C GLU A 188 6.87 1.79 8.54
N GLU A 189 5.61 1.54 8.88
CA GLU A 189 4.93 0.25 8.68
C GLU A 189 4.04 0.26 7.43
N GLY A 190 3.58 1.45 7.06
CA GLY A 190 2.80 1.76 5.88
C GLY A 190 2.89 3.25 5.58
N ARG A 191 2.54 3.64 4.35
CA ARG A 191 2.32 5.03 3.98
C ARG A 191 1.45 5.15 2.72
N VAL A 192 0.77 6.28 2.59
CA VAL A 192 0.09 6.69 1.37
C VAL A 192 0.91 7.74 0.65
N VAL A 193 1.08 7.58 -0.68
CA VAL A 193 1.77 8.57 -1.50
C VAL A 193 0.77 9.63 -1.94
N ALA A 194 1.01 10.89 -1.55
CA ALA A 194 0.10 12.00 -1.85
C ALA A 194 -0.08 12.18 -3.37
N GLY A 195 -1.34 12.35 -3.80
CA GLY A 195 -1.69 12.52 -5.22
C GLY A 195 -1.57 11.26 -6.08
N GLU A 196 -1.16 10.12 -5.51
CA GLU A 196 -0.94 8.86 -6.23
C GLU A 196 -1.94 7.79 -5.78
N ASN A 197 -2.28 6.86 -6.69
CA ASN A 197 -3.16 5.74 -6.38
C ASN A 197 -2.40 4.57 -5.73
N ILE A 198 -1.56 4.86 -4.72
CA ILE A 198 -0.61 3.88 -4.15
C ILE A 198 -0.72 3.84 -2.63
N ILE A 199 -0.87 2.62 -2.11
CA ILE A 199 -0.63 2.31 -0.70
C ILE A 199 0.68 1.53 -0.63
N VAL A 200 1.62 2.00 0.18
CA VAL A 200 2.88 1.31 0.45
C VAL A 200 2.75 0.58 1.78
N LEU A 201 3.08 -0.71 1.80
CA LEU A 201 3.12 -1.51 3.03
C LEU A 201 4.52 -2.11 3.21
N ARG A 202 5.00 -2.17 4.45
CA ARG A 202 6.22 -2.90 4.76
C ARG A 202 5.98 -4.39 4.58
N GLU A 203 6.99 -5.12 4.13
CA GLU A 203 6.89 -6.53 3.76
C GLU A 203 6.34 -7.41 4.90
N ASP A 204 6.86 -7.24 6.11
CA ASP A 204 6.39 -7.97 7.30
C ASP A 204 4.92 -7.68 7.63
N VAL A 205 4.49 -6.43 7.47
CA VAL A 205 3.09 -6.01 7.67
C VAL A 205 2.19 -6.57 6.58
N TYR A 206 2.59 -6.47 5.32
CA TYR A 206 1.83 -7.02 4.19
C TYR A 206 1.63 -8.54 4.34
N GLU A 207 2.69 -9.28 4.65
CA GLU A 207 2.61 -10.73 4.84
C GLU A 207 1.88 -11.11 6.12
N GLY A 208 2.10 -10.38 7.22
CA GLY A 208 1.40 -10.57 8.48
C GLY A 208 -0.10 -10.36 8.34
N ALA A 209 -0.53 -9.34 7.59
CA ALA A 209 -1.95 -9.09 7.34
C ALA A 209 -2.60 -10.21 6.53
N TRP A 210 -1.90 -10.77 5.53
CA TRP A 210 -2.34 -11.96 4.80
C TRP A 210 -2.40 -13.23 5.68
N LYS A 211 -1.57 -13.30 6.72
CA LYS A 211 -1.55 -14.36 7.75
C LYS A 211 -2.51 -14.08 8.91
N GLU A 212 -3.48 -13.18 8.69
CA GLU A 212 -4.52 -12.79 9.65
C GLU A 212 -3.98 -12.16 10.95
N ASN A 213 -2.76 -11.62 10.94
CA ASN A 213 -2.25 -10.86 12.09
C ASN A 213 -3.10 -9.60 12.28
N GLY A 214 -3.79 -9.52 13.43
CA GLY A 214 -4.74 -8.44 13.70
C GLY A 214 -4.13 -7.05 13.77
N ARG A 215 -2.86 -6.91 14.17
CA ARG A 215 -2.16 -5.62 14.16
C ARG A 215 -1.85 -5.18 12.73
N ASP A 216 -1.32 -6.09 11.93
CA ASP A 216 -0.94 -5.76 10.56
C ASP A 216 -2.17 -5.47 9.69
N ARG A 217 -3.28 -6.19 9.92
CA ARG A 217 -4.58 -5.86 9.34
C ARG A 217 -5.08 -4.49 9.75
N PHE A 218 -4.90 -4.09 11.01
CA PHE A 218 -5.23 -2.75 11.48
C PHE A 218 -4.37 -1.70 10.77
N THR A 219 -3.06 -1.92 10.63
CA THR A 219 -2.17 -1.05 9.86
C THR A 219 -2.63 -0.90 8.41
N ALA A 220 -2.99 -2.00 7.73
CA ALA A 220 -3.52 -1.93 6.37
C ALA A 220 -4.84 -1.13 6.27
N CYS A 221 -5.75 -1.29 7.24
CA CYS A 221 -6.99 -0.51 7.31
C CYS A 221 -6.73 0.98 7.59
N HIS A 222 -5.73 1.28 8.41
CA HIS A 222 -5.31 2.64 8.72
C HIS A 222 -4.73 3.34 7.48
N GLU A 223 -3.84 2.69 6.72
CA GLU A 223 -3.36 3.27 5.46
C GLU A 223 -4.48 3.41 4.42
N PHE A 224 -5.42 2.47 4.40
CA PHE A 224 -6.61 2.59 3.56
C PHE A 224 -7.48 3.79 3.96
N ALA A 225 -7.56 4.11 5.24
CA ALA A 225 -8.22 5.32 5.74
C ALA A 225 -7.52 6.59 5.21
N HIS A 226 -6.19 6.66 5.34
CA HIS A 226 -5.40 7.76 4.76
C HIS A 226 -5.58 7.87 3.25
N PHE A 227 -5.67 6.75 2.56
CA PHE A 227 -5.89 6.71 1.12
C PHE A 227 -7.24 7.33 0.74
N LEU A 228 -8.30 6.95 1.46
CA LEU A 228 -9.65 7.43 1.16
C LEU A 228 -9.87 8.89 1.57
N MET A 229 -9.36 9.30 2.73
CA MET A 229 -9.70 10.59 3.35
C MET A 229 -8.61 11.66 3.18
N HIS A 230 -7.34 11.26 3.12
CA HIS A 230 -6.22 12.19 3.31
C HIS A 230 -5.29 12.34 2.09
N ARG A 231 -5.39 11.47 1.08
CA ARG A 231 -4.47 11.45 -0.08
C ARG A 231 -4.44 12.74 -0.93
N THR A 232 -5.50 13.55 -0.86
CA THR A 232 -5.68 14.76 -1.69
C THR A 232 -5.68 16.05 -0.86
N VAL A 233 -5.36 15.99 0.44
CA VAL A 233 -5.41 17.18 1.30
C VAL A 233 -4.32 18.16 0.88
N THR A 234 -4.72 19.16 0.12
CA THR A 234 -3.96 20.39 -0.14
C THR A 234 -3.91 21.20 1.15
N MET A 235 -2.71 21.51 1.66
CA MET A 235 -2.43 22.24 2.93
C MET A 235 -2.25 21.38 4.19
N ALA A 236 -1.49 20.28 4.08
CA ALA A 236 -0.95 19.55 5.22
C ALA A 236 0.02 20.43 6.05
N ARG A 237 -0.33 20.72 7.31
CA ARG A 237 0.59 21.29 8.32
C ARG A 237 0.61 20.41 9.57
N MET A 238 1.66 20.47 10.37
CA MET A 238 1.68 19.76 11.65
C MET A 238 0.57 20.27 12.56
N ARG A 239 -0.09 19.35 13.28
CA ARG A 239 -1.06 19.71 14.32
C ARG A 239 -0.33 20.27 15.54
N ASP A 240 -0.84 21.36 16.08
CA ASP A 240 -0.41 21.91 17.35
C ASP A 240 -1.16 21.23 18.52
N ASP A 241 -0.51 21.11 19.69
CA ASP A 241 -1.07 20.36 20.82
C ASP A 241 -2.39 20.98 21.37
N GLY A 242 -2.66 22.25 21.08
CA GLY A 242 -3.92 22.94 21.41
C GLY A 242 -5.08 22.69 20.43
N GLU A 243 -4.82 22.02 19.31
CA GLU A 243 -5.83 21.77 18.27
C GLU A 243 -6.63 20.51 18.57
N LYS A 244 -7.93 20.60 18.28
CA LYS A 244 -8.89 19.56 18.62
C LYS A 244 -8.58 18.27 17.89
N ILE A 245 -8.68 17.14 18.62
CA ILE A 245 -8.30 15.81 18.13
C ILE A 245 -9.03 15.37 16.85
N TYR A 246 -10.23 15.90 16.61
CA TYR A 246 -10.98 15.62 15.38
C TYR A 246 -10.39 16.27 14.12
N CYS A 247 -9.35 17.09 14.24
CA CYS A 247 -8.55 17.61 13.12
C CYS A 247 -7.24 16.82 12.91
N ASP A 248 -7.01 15.73 13.66
CA ASP A 248 -5.79 14.92 13.57
C ASP A 248 -5.99 13.77 12.59
N ALA A 249 -5.19 13.73 11.51
CA ALA A 249 -5.30 12.71 10.46
C ALA A 249 -5.08 11.28 10.99
N GLU A 250 -4.18 11.09 11.96
CA GLU A 250 -3.89 9.78 12.53
C GLU A 250 -5.07 9.31 13.40
N TRP A 251 -5.64 10.22 14.19
CA TRP A 251 -6.84 9.91 14.98
C TRP A 251 -8.04 9.59 14.08
N GLN A 252 -8.24 10.33 12.98
CA GLN A 252 -9.29 10.05 12.02
C GLN A 252 -9.09 8.67 11.36
N ALA A 253 -7.85 8.34 10.97
CA ALA A 253 -7.50 7.06 10.37
C ALA A 253 -7.67 5.88 11.34
N ASP A 254 -7.24 6.01 12.60
CA ASP A 254 -7.44 4.98 13.63
C ASP A 254 -8.91 4.77 13.96
N THR A 255 -9.69 5.85 14.02
CA THR A 255 -11.14 5.78 14.24
C THR A 255 -11.83 5.07 13.09
N PHE A 256 -11.44 5.36 11.84
CA PHE A 256 -11.94 4.67 10.66
C PHE A 256 -11.56 3.19 10.67
N ALA A 257 -10.27 2.87 10.86
CA ALA A 257 -9.76 1.50 10.82
C ALA A 257 -10.42 0.59 11.86
N GLY A 258 -10.53 1.08 13.10
CA GLY A 258 -11.22 0.35 14.17
C GLY A 258 -12.69 0.10 13.85
N SER A 259 -13.39 1.12 13.34
CA SER A 259 -14.82 1.01 12.99
C SER A 259 -15.07 0.13 11.76
N LEU A 260 -14.15 0.13 10.80
CA LEU A 260 -14.21 -0.72 9.61
C LEU A 260 -14.06 -2.20 9.98
N LEU A 261 -13.11 -2.50 10.88
CA LEU A 261 -12.84 -3.86 11.34
C LEU A 261 -13.93 -4.36 12.32
N MET A 262 -14.29 -3.58 13.33
CA MET A 262 -15.34 -3.90 14.31
C MET A 262 -16.57 -3.03 14.05
N SER A 263 -17.37 -3.45 13.07
CA SER A 263 -18.60 -2.76 12.67
C SER A 263 -19.65 -2.80 13.76
N THR A 264 -20.37 -1.68 13.92
CA THR A 264 -21.46 -1.56 14.89
C THR A 264 -22.64 -2.51 14.58
N ARG A 265 -22.77 -2.96 13.33
CA ARG A 265 -23.80 -3.92 12.88
C ARG A 265 -23.74 -5.27 13.60
N HIS A 266 -22.58 -5.65 14.12
CA HIS A 266 -22.35 -6.98 14.65
C HIS A 266 -22.19 -7.02 16.17
N LEU A 267 -22.37 -5.88 16.88
CA LEU A 267 -22.09 -5.81 18.32
C LEU A 267 -22.89 -6.81 19.14
N SER A 268 -24.15 -7.06 18.76
CA SER A 268 -25.03 -8.04 19.42
C SER A 268 -24.55 -9.50 19.27
N ARG A 269 -23.62 -9.76 18.35
CA ARG A 269 -23.04 -11.09 18.10
C ARG A 269 -21.79 -11.37 18.93
N PHE A 270 -21.23 -10.36 19.59
CA PHE A 270 -20.02 -10.48 20.40
C PHE A 270 -20.34 -10.68 21.87
N LYS A 271 -19.70 -11.67 22.50
CA LYS A 271 -19.87 -11.99 23.92
C LYS A 271 -18.94 -11.19 24.83
N SER A 272 -17.79 -10.79 24.32
CA SER A 272 -16.71 -10.09 25.03
C SER A 272 -15.80 -9.37 24.04
N PRO A 273 -14.93 -8.44 24.49
CA PRO A 273 -13.89 -7.85 23.64
C PRO A 273 -12.97 -8.91 23.01
N ASP A 274 -12.61 -9.97 23.73
CA ASP A 274 -11.80 -11.07 23.18
C ASP A 274 -12.53 -11.84 22.08
N ASP A 275 -13.83 -12.12 22.25
CA ASP A 275 -14.67 -12.75 21.24
C ASP A 275 -14.80 -11.85 19.99
N ALA A 276 -14.96 -10.53 20.19
CA ALA A 276 -14.92 -9.56 19.10
C ALA A 276 -13.57 -9.55 18.39
N ALA A 277 -12.45 -9.65 19.12
CA ALA A 277 -11.11 -9.68 18.55
C ALA A 277 -10.94 -10.87 17.60
N VAL A 278 -11.34 -12.07 18.04
CA VAL A 278 -11.30 -13.30 17.24
C VAL A 278 -12.20 -13.17 16.01
N GLN A 279 -13.47 -12.81 16.18
CA GLN A 279 -14.43 -12.76 15.08
C GLN A 279 -14.11 -11.67 14.05
N CYS A 280 -13.59 -10.51 14.48
CA CYS A 280 -13.18 -9.42 13.59
C CYS A 280 -11.75 -9.59 13.05
N LYS A 281 -11.02 -10.63 13.50
CA LYS A 281 -9.61 -10.92 13.24
C LYS A 281 -8.66 -9.77 13.61
N MET A 282 -9.00 -8.99 14.63
CA MET A 282 -8.17 -7.85 15.10
C MET A 282 -7.39 -8.23 16.36
N SER A 283 -6.43 -7.40 16.77
CA SER A 283 -5.70 -7.65 18.02
C SER A 283 -6.59 -7.44 19.24
N ALA A 284 -6.37 -8.20 20.31
CA ALA A 284 -7.12 -8.04 21.56
C ALA A 284 -7.07 -6.59 22.11
N PRO A 285 -5.91 -5.88 22.12
CA PRO A 285 -5.89 -4.48 22.54
C PRO A 285 -6.73 -3.55 21.66
N ALA A 286 -6.76 -3.76 20.34
CA ALA A 286 -7.58 -2.94 19.44
C ALA A 286 -9.08 -3.20 19.68
N ALA A 287 -9.46 -4.46 19.89
CA ALA A 287 -10.84 -4.83 20.22
C ALA A 287 -11.28 -4.23 21.56
N GLU A 288 -10.42 -4.28 22.58
CA GLU A 288 -10.69 -3.68 23.90
C GLU A 288 -10.95 -2.17 23.80
N VAL A 289 -10.12 -1.45 23.03
CA VAL A 289 -10.29 -0.01 22.79
C VAL A 289 -11.61 0.28 22.08
N MET A 290 -11.97 -0.50 21.06
CA MET A 290 -13.23 -0.31 20.34
C MET A 290 -14.44 -0.67 21.20
N TRP A 291 -14.36 -1.77 21.96
CA TRP A 291 -15.38 -2.20 22.90
C TRP A 291 -15.68 -1.14 23.94
N THR A 292 -14.63 -0.62 24.60
CA THR A 292 -14.76 0.46 25.60
C THR A 292 -15.45 1.68 25.03
N LYS A 293 -15.08 2.11 23.80
CA LYS A 293 -15.72 3.24 23.11
C LYS A 293 -17.20 2.97 22.87
N TYR A 294 -17.54 1.81 22.31
CA TYR A 294 -18.94 1.46 22.01
C TYR A 294 -19.79 1.28 23.27
N GLN A 295 -19.21 0.81 24.37
CA GLN A 295 -19.89 0.71 25.66
C GLN A 295 -20.17 2.09 26.26
N ALA A 296 -19.17 2.98 26.28
CA ALA A 296 -19.34 4.35 26.78
C ALA A 296 -20.42 5.14 26.00
N GLU A 297 -20.64 4.76 24.75
CA GLU A 297 -21.65 5.35 23.87
C GLU A 297 -23.00 4.62 23.89
N GLY A 298 -23.15 3.54 24.66
CA GLY A 298 -24.40 2.79 24.78
C GLY A 298 -24.81 2.01 23.52
N ARG A 299 -23.85 1.55 22.71
CA ARG A 299 -24.14 0.85 21.43
C ARG A 299 -24.46 -0.64 21.55
N PHE A 300 -24.17 -1.28 22.69
CA PHE A 300 -24.39 -2.72 22.91
C PHE A 300 -25.87 -3.12 23.16
N GLY A 301 -26.84 -2.30 22.73
CA GLY A 301 -28.27 -2.56 22.92
C GLY A 301 -29.17 -1.89 21.88
N GLN A 302 -28.61 -1.49 20.73
CA GLN A 302 -29.34 -0.95 19.58
C GLN A 302 -29.51 -2.01 18.49
#